data_AF-A0A417VJ25-F1
#
_entry.id   AF-A0A417VJ25-F1
#
_cell.length_a   1.000
_cell.length_b   1.000
_cell.length_c   1.000
_cell.angle_alpha   90.00
_cell.angle_beta   90.00
_cell.angle_gamma   90.00
#
_symmetry.space_group_name_H-M   'P 1'
#
loop_
_entity.id
_entity.type
_entity.pdbx_description
1 polymer ?
#
loop_
_entity_poly.entity_id
_entity_poly.type
_entity_poly.pdbx_seq_one_letter_code
_entity_poly.pdbx_strand_id
1 'polypeptide(L)'
;MFGDQIKALRQAAKLNQVQLAEKLNVSKQSVSNWENNNIMPSIDMLRRICEVLSCSADYLLELQDDQKIYIESTGLTLEQKAHIQQIVNDLKILNERR
;
A
#
# COMPACT_ATOMS: atom_id res chain seq x y z
N MET A 1 -1.95 6.20 8.78
CA MET A 1 -2.12 4.74 8.72
C MET A 1 -3.07 4.38 7.58
N PHE A 2 -3.04 3.15 7.08
CA PHE A 2 -3.89 2.65 5.98
C PHE A 2 -5.37 3.09 6.07
N GLY A 3 -6.02 2.90 7.22
CA GLY A 3 -7.41 3.30 7.43
C GLY A 3 -7.66 4.81 7.32
N ASP A 4 -6.68 5.63 7.72
CA ASP A 4 -6.76 7.08 7.60
C ASP A 4 -6.71 7.51 6.13
N GLN A 5 -5.90 6.84 5.30
CA GLN A 5 -5.80 7.14 3.86
C GLN A 5 -7.12 6.84 3.15
N ILE A 6 -7.76 5.69 3.43
CA ILE A 6 -9.09 5.37 2.90
C ILE A 6 -10.09 6.45 3.29
N LYS A 7 -10.12 6.83 4.58
CA LYS A 7 -11.06 7.83 5.09
C LYS A 7 -10.85 9.18 4.43
N ALA A 8 -9.61 9.62 4.29
CA ALA A 8 -9.25 10.88 3.66
C ALA A 8 -9.68 10.92 2.18
N LEU A 9 -9.34 9.88 1.41
CA LEU A 9 -9.73 9.78 0.00
C LEU A 9 -11.24 9.68 -0.18
N ARG A 10 -11.94 8.92 0.68
CA ARG A 10 -13.41 8.84 0.67
C ARG A 10 -14.03 10.22 0.88
N GLN A 11 -13.53 10.97 1.87
CA GLN A 11 -14.01 12.31 2.17
C GLN A 11 -13.71 13.30 1.04
N ALA A 12 -12.52 13.22 0.42
CA ALA A 12 -12.16 14.00 -0.76
C ALA A 12 -13.09 13.71 -1.95
N ALA A 13 -13.51 12.46 -2.12
CA ALA A 13 -14.52 12.04 -3.08
C ALA A 13 -15.97 12.41 -2.68
N LYS A 14 -16.18 13.10 -1.55
CA LYS A 14 -17.50 13.48 -0.99
C LYS A 14 -18.43 12.29 -0.76
N LEU A 15 -17.88 11.13 -0.45
CA LEU A 15 -18.64 9.92 -0.16
C LEU A 15 -18.79 9.74 1.35
N ASN A 16 -19.95 9.28 1.81
CA ASN A 16 -20.09 8.69 3.14
C ASN A 16 -19.70 7.19 3.11
N GLN A 17 -19.58 6.55 4.27
CA GLN A 17 -19.17 5.13 4.35
C GLN A 17 -20.14 4.18 3.64
N VAL A 18 -21.44 4.50 3.62
CA VAL A 18 -22.47 3.70 2.92
C VAL A 18 -22.27 3.79 1.41
N GLN A 19 -22.07 4.99 0.88
CA GLN A 19 -21.85 5.22 -0.56
C GLN A 19 -20.56 4.57 -1.08
N LEU A 20 -19.48 4.57 -0.27
CA LEU A 20 -18.27 3.84 -0.63
C LEU A 20 -18.51 2.33 -0.61
N ALA A 21 -19.24 1.83 0.39
CA ALA A 21 -19.58 0.42 0.50
C ALA A 21 -20.43 -0.05 -0.69
N GLU A 22 -21.41 0.75 -1.14
CA GLU A 22 -22.22 0.49 -2.34
C GLU A 22 -21.35 0.39 -3.60
N LYS A 23 -20.44 1.35 -3.81
CA LYS A 23 -19.50 1.33 -4.96
C LYS A 23 -18.59 0.09 -4.96
N LEU A 24 -18.21 -0.38 -3.77
CA LEU A 24 -17.36 -1.56 -3.59
C LEU A 24 -18.16 -2.86 -3.44
N ASN A 25 -19.49 -2.81 -3.51
CA ASN A 25 -20.38 -3.96 -3.30
C ASN A 25 -20.04 -4.73 -2.01
N VAL A 26 -19.93 -4.00 -0.90
CA VAL A 26 -19.65 -4.53 0.45
C VAL A 26 -20.60 -3.92 1.47
N SER A 27 -20.54 -4.39 2.72
CA SER A 27 -21.29 -3.77 3.81
C SER A 27 -20.62 -2.47 4.28
N LYS A 28 -21.42 -1.53 4.81
CA LYS A 28 -20.88 -0.33 5.51
C LYS A 28 -19.96 -0.71 6.67
N GLN A 29 -20.19 -1.86 7.33
CA GLN A 29 -19.33 -2.35 8.41
C GLN A 29 -17.93 -2.70 7.89
N SER A 30 -17.81 -3.24 6.67
CA SER A 30 -16.52 -3.53 6.05
C SER A 30 -15.69 -2.25 5.90
N VAL A 31 -16.28 -1.19 5.34
CA VAL A 31 -15.63 0.13 5.21
C VAL A 31 -15.24 0.69 6.58
N SER A 32 -16.15 0.62 7.56
CA SER A 32 -15.86 1.06 8.93
C SER A 32 -14.72 0.28 9.55
N ASN A 33 -14.61 -1.03 9.31
CA ASN A 33 -13.52 -1.84 9.84
C ASN A 33 -12.18 -1.45 9.22
N TRP A 34 -12.14 -1.14 7.92
CA TRP A 34 -10.92 -0.68 7.25
C TRP A 34 -10.49 0.70 7.77
N GLU A 35 -11.42 1.65 7.85
CA GLU A 35 -11.11 3.03 8.29
C GLU A 35 -10.67 3.12 9.76
N ASN A 36 -11.07 2.15 10.59
CA ASN A 36 -10.63 2.08 11.99
C ASN A 36 -9.46 1.10 12.20
N ASN A 37 -8.86 0.57 11.13
CA ASN A 37 -7.77 -0.41 11.17
C ASN A 37 -8.10 -1.71 11.94
N ASN A 38 -9.38 -2.06 12.06
CA ASN A 38 -9.82 -3.30 12.74
C ASN A 38 -9.53 -4.54 11.91
N ILE A 39 -9.70 -4.43 10.58
CA ILE A 39 -9.51 -5.51 9.62
C ILE A 39 -8.88 -4.91 8.37
N MET A 40 -7.99 -5.64 7.71
CA MET A 40 -7.46 -5.26 6.39
C MET A 40 -8.33 -5.83 5.26
N PRO A 41 -8.54 -5.11 4.15
CA PRO A 41 -9.16 -5.67 2.97
C PRO A 41 -8.27 -6.76 2.36
N SER A 42 -8.87 -7.71 1.62
CA SER A 42 -8.12 -8.63 0.78
C SER A 42 -7.39 -7.88 -0.35
N ILE A 43 -6.41 -8.52 -0.98
CA ILE A 43 -5.67 -7.94 -2.12
C ILE A 43 -6.63 -7.54 -3.27
N ASP A 44 -7.61 -8.40 -3.58
CA ASP A 44 -8.61 -8.10 -4.60
C ASP A 44 -9.46 -6.88 -4.23
N MET A 45 -9.82 -6.75 -2.95
CA MET A 45 -10.58 -5.60 -2.46
C MET A 45 -9.73 -4.33 -2.45
N LEU A 46 -8.44 -4.42 -2.09
CA LEU A 46 -7.50 -3.31 -2.17
C LEU A 46 -7.44 -2.77 -3.61
N ARG A 47 -7.32 -3.64 -4.62
CA ARG A 47 -7.32 -3.22 -6.03
C ARG A 47 -8.60 -2.44 -6.39
N ARG A 48 -9.76 -2.91 -5.94
CA ARG A 48 -11.04 -2.23 -6.18
C ARG A 48 -11.15 -0.89 -5.44
N ILE A 49 -10.61 -0.80 -4.22
CA ILE A 49 -10.53 0.46 -3.46
C ILE A 49 -9.66 1.46 -4.23
N CYS A 50 -8.48 1.04 -4.72
CA CYS A 50 -7.60 1.86 -5.54
C CYS A 50 -8.32 2.40 -6.78
N GLU A 51 -9.08 1.56 -7.49
CA GLU A 51 -9.86 1.93 -8.67
C GLU A 51 -10.97 2.94 -8.34
N VAL A 52 -11.76 2.70 -7.28
CA VAL A 52 -12.89 3.56 -6.90
C VAL A 52 -12.44 4.92 -6.37
N LEU A 53 -11.32 4.95 -5.65
CA LEU A 53 -10.76 6.16 -5.05
C LEU A 53 -9.67 6.82 -5.90
N SER A 54 -9.40 6.29 -7.10
CA SER A 54 -8.39 6.80 -8.04
C SER A 54 -7.02 7.03 -7.40
N CYS A 55 -6.49 6.02 -6.70
CA CYS A 55 -5.19 6.08 -6.02
C CYS A 55 -4.36 4.82 -6.27
N SER A 56 -3.06 4.88 -6.01
CA SER A 56 -2.19 3.69 -6.07
C SER A 56 -2.24 2.90 -4.76
N ALA A 57 -1.92 1.60 -4.84
CA ALA A 57 -1.75 0.78 -3.64
C ALA A 57 -0.62 1.31 -2.76
N ASP A 58 0.47 1.81 -3.35
CA ASP A 58 1.59 2.43 -2.66
C ASP A 58 1.17 3.62 -1.79
N TYR A 59 0.25 4.44 -2.28
CA TYR A 59 -0.28 5.56 -1.50
C TYR A 59 -1.12 5.06 -0.32
N LEU A 60 -2.06 4.13 -0.55
CA LEU A 60 -2.91 3.60 0.51
C LEU A 60 -2.13 2.85 1.59
N LEU A 61 -1.12 2.09 1.17
CA LEU A 61 -0.27 1.29 2.05
C LEU A 61 0.86 2.10 2.69
N GLU A 62 0.91 3.42 2.44
CA GLU A 62 1.94 4.32 2.97
C GLU A 62 3.36 3.83 2.61
N LEU A 63 3.52 3.27 1.41
CA LEU A 63 4.81 2.81 0.89
C LEU A 63 5.68 3.95 0.37
N GLN A 64 5.15 5.17 0.34
CA GLN A 64 5.90 6.41 0.13
C GLN A 64 6.78 6.69 1.35
N ASP A 65 7.87 5.96 1.43
CA ASP A 65 8.98 6.24 2.33
C ASP A 65 9.96 7.10 1.56
N ASP A 66 10.08 8.38 1.94
CA ASP A 66 10.98 9.36 1.35
C ASP A 66 12.46 8.97 1.51
N GLN A 67 12.76 7.95 2.32
CA GLN A 67 14.09 7.37 2.47
C GLN A 67 14.34 6.15 1.57
N LYS A 68 13.32 5.59 0.93
CA LYS A 68 13.50 4.45 0.02
C LYS A 68 13.96 4.94 -1.35
N ILE A 69 15.24 4.70 -1.63
CA ILE A 69 15.80 4.89 -2.97
C ILE A 69 15.59 3.59 -3.76
N TYR A 70 14.86 3.68 -4.87
CA TYR A 70 14.72 2.58 -5.81
C TYR A 70 15.95 2.49 -6.72
N ILE A 71 16.45 1.28 -6.93
CA ILE A 71 17.50 1.00 -7.91
C ILE A 71 16.83 0.53 -9.20
N GLU A 72 16.96 1.32 -10.27
CA GLU A 72 16.50 0.92 -11.60
C GLU A 72 17.24 -0.34 -12.04
N SER A 73 16.49 -1.41 -12.30
CA SER A 73 17.05 -2.75 -12.59
C SER A 73 16.52 -3.34 -13.89
N THR A 74 15.93 -2.51 -14.75
CA THR A 74 15.50 -2.93 -16.09
C THR A 74 16.67 -3.49 -16.89
N GLY A 75 16.45 -4.61 -17.56
CA GLY A 75 17.48 -5.32 -18.33
C GLY A 75 18.32 -6.32 -17.52
N LEU A 76 18.19 -6.37 -16.19
CA LEU A 76 18.85 -7.39 -15.37
C LEU A 76 18.03 -8.68 -15.29
N THR A 77 18.73 -9.81 -15.30
CA THR A 77 18.15 -11.13 -15.01
C THR A 77 17.80 -11.26 -13.53
N LEU A 78 16.95 -12.23 -13.19
CA LEU A 78 16.56 -12.51 -11.80
C LEU A 78 17.77 -12.87 -10.92
N GLU A 79 18.72 -13.64 -11.45
CA GLU A 79 19.93 -14.05 -10.73
C GLU A 79 20.82 -12.84 -10.41
N GLN A 80 21.00 -11.93 -11.37
CA GLN A 80 21.73 -10.68 -11.15
C GLN A 80 21.06 -9.80 -10.09
N LYS A 81 19.73 -9.69 -10.11
CA LYS A 81 18.97 -8.97 -9.07
C LYS A 81 19.14 -9.61 -7.69
N ALA A 82 19.17 -10.94 -7.61
CA ALA A 82 19.40 -11.67 -6.36
C ALA A 82 20.80 -11.38 -5.79
N HIS A 83 21.85 -11.40 -6.63
CA HIS A 83 23.21 -11.04 -6.19
C HIS A 83 23.29 -9.60 -5.67
N ILE A 84 22.66 -8.64 -6.36
CA ILE A 84 22.60 -7.24 -5.90
C ILE A 84 21.92 -7.16 -4.54
N GLN A 85 20.81 -7.88 -4.34
CA GLN A 85 20.11 -7.91 -3.06
C GLN A 85 20.99 -8.49 -1.93
N GLN A 86 21.84 -9.48 -2.25
CA GLN A 86 22.76 -10.09 -1.31
C GLN A 86 23.83 -9.09 -0.83
N ILE A 87 24.41 -8.32 -1.76
CA ILE A 87 25.35 -7.23 -1.44
C ILE A 87 24.68 -6.18 -0.52
N VAL A 88 23.44 -5.77 -0.83
CA VAL A 88 22.70 -4.82 0.02
C VAL A 88 22.55 -5.37 1.44
N ASN A 89 22.26 -6.66 1.60
CA ASN A 89 22.13 -7.29 2.91
C ASN A 89 23.46 -7.33 3.66
N ASP A 90 24.56 -7.65 2.98
CA ASP A 90 25.91 -7.65 3.57
C ASP A 90 26.29 -6.25 4.10
N LEU A 91 25.98 -5.20 3.34
CA LEU A 91 26.21 -3.81 3.76
C LEU A 91 25.38 -3.43 4.99
N LYS A 92 24.13 -3.88 5.08
CA LYS A 92 23.28 -3.67 6.27
C LYS A 92 23.89 -4.33 7.50
N ILE A 93 24.32 -5.59 7.39
CA ILE A 93 24.97 -6.33 8.49
C ILE A 93 26.25 -5.61 8.95
N LEU A 94 27.05 -5.06 8.01
CA LEU A 94 28.25 -4.31 8.36
C LEU A 94 27.95 -3.02 9.12
N ASN A 95 26.85 -2.33 8.80
CA ASN A 95 26.42 -1.13 9.52
C ASN A 95 25.97 -1.43 10.95
N GLU A 96 25.34 -2.58 11.19
CA GLU A 96 24.90 -3.02 12.54
C GLU A 96 26.07 -3.44 13.44
N ARG A 97 27.25 -3.70 12.87
CA ARG A 97 28.47 -4.04 13.62
C ARG A 97 29.31 -2.82 14.02
N ARG A 98 28.90 -1.60 13.63
CA ARG A 98 29.52 -0.33 14.03
C ARG A 98 28.81 0.26 15.23
#